data_AF-A0A0K2RQW0-F1
#
_entry.id   AF-A0A0K2RQW0-F1
#
_cell.length_a   1.000
_cell.length_b   1.000
_cell.length_c   1.000
_cell.angle_alpha   90.00
_cell.angle_beta   90.00
_cell.angle_gamma   90.00
#
_symmetry.space_group_name_H-M   'P 1'
#
loop_
_entity.id
_entity.type
_entity.pdbx_description
1 polymer ?
#
loop_
_entity_poly.entity_id
_entity_poly.type
_entity_poly.pdbx_seq_one_letter_code
_entity_poly.pdbx_strand_id
1 'polypeptide(L)'
;MGAEVIPLVDDVDRLSSETAVLLAELPGMGFSVVATAGSPALMQRTPLASLAGNHGTGLLLGNAPPAAADFFGVRIAAEQAPPPGRAVLIENGRTRSLQIAAPG
;
A
#
# COMPACT_ATOMS: atom_id res chain seq x y z
N MET A 1 -4.21 25.43 -14.52
CA MET A 1 -4.16 24.21 -13.69
C MET A 1 -2.70 23.93 -13.42
N GLY A 2 -2.29 23.84 -12.15
CA GLY A 2 -0.91 23.45 -11.81
C GLY A 2 -0.68 21.97 -12.15
N ALA A 3 0.58 21.57 -12.28
CA ALA A 3 0.92 20.17 -12.41
C ALA A 3 0.56 19.44 -11.10
N GLU A 4 -0.12 18.30 -11.21
CA GLU A 4 -0.33 17.40 -10.08
C GLU A 4 0.99 16.74 -9.70
N VAL A 5 1.29 16.71 -8.39
CA VAL A 5 2.51 16.10 -7.85
C VAL A 5 2.09 14.92 -6.98
N ILE A 6 2.61 13.73 -7.30
CA ILE A 6 2.33 12.48 -6.59
C ILE A 6 3.65 11.92 -6.07
N PRO A 7 3.94 12.01 -4.76
CA PRO A 7 5.09 11.35 -4.17
C PRO A 7 4.99 9.83 -4.31
N LEU A 8 6.04 9.22 -4.86
CA LEU A 8 6.21 7.77 -4.96
C LEU A 8 7.27 7.34 -3.94
N VAL A 9 6.90 6.46 -3.02
CA VAL A 9 7.78 5.98 -1.95
C VAL A 9 7.91 4.47 -2.04
N ASP A 10 9.06 4.00 -2.47
CA ASP A 10 9.35 2.57 -2.49
C ASP A 10 9.86 2.11 -1.12
N ASP A 11 9.48 0.90 -0.70
CA ASP A 11 9.90 0.26 0.54
C ASP A 11 9.74 1.18 1.78
N VAL A 12 8.57 1.82 1.93
CA VAL A 12 8.35 2.85 2.97
C VAL A 12 8.65 2.34 4.39
N ASP A 13 8.43 1.04 4.61
CA ASP A 13 8.68 0.44 5.91
C ASP A 13 10.18 0.40 6.24
N ARG A 14 11.10 0.48 5.27
CA ARG A 14 12.55 0.42 5.46
C ARG A 14 13.21 1.77 5.77
N LEU A 15 12.45 2.86 5.68
CA LEU A 15 12.97 4.22 5.91
C LEU A 15 13.27 4.48 7.39
N SER A 16 14.04 5.54 7.66
CA SER A 16 14.26 6.00 9.03
C SER A 16 12.96 6.51 9.64
N SER A 17 12.85 6.48 10.97
CA SER A 17 11.69 7.01 11.68
C SER A 17 11.48 8.51 11.38
N GLU A 18 12.55 9.28 11.21
CA GLU A 18 12.49 10.70 10.84
C GLU A 18 11.84 10.88 9.46
N THR A 19 12.31 10.14 8.45
CA THR A 19 11.72 10.19 7.10
C THR A 19 10.26 9.71 7.11
N ALA A 20 9.95 8.66 7.87
CA ALA A 20 8.59 8.16 7.99
C ALA A 20 7.61 9.18 8.58
N VAL A 21 8.06 10.00 9.55
CA VAL A 21 7.27 11.09 10.12
C VAL A 21 7.04 12.18 9.08
N LEU A 22 8.08 12.63 8.38
CA LEU A 22 7.95 13.67 7.35
C LEU A 22 7.02 13.24 6.20
N LEU A 23 7.11 11.97 5.76
CA LEU A 23 6.22 11.44 4.73
C LEU A 23 4.74 11.43 5.15
N ALA A 24 4.46 11.27 6.45
CA ALA A 24 3.10 11.29 6.97
C ALA A 24 2.48 12.69 7.02
N GLU A 25 3.26 13.75 6.85
CA GLU A 25 2.76 15.12 6.75
C GLU A 25 2.20 15.43 5.34
N LEU A 26 2.68 14.73 4.30
CA LEU A 26 2.32 14.98 2.90
C LEU A 26 0.81 14.90 2.61
N PRO A 27 0.06 13.88 3.10
CA PRO A 27 -1.39 13.87 2.94
C PRO A 27 -2.08 15.10 3.54
N GLY A 28 -1.59 15.59 4.69
CA GLY A 28 -2.11 16.80 5.35
C GLY A 28 -1.84 18.08 4.55
N MET A 29 -0.84 18.09 3.68
CA MET A 29 -0.55 19.17 2.74
C MET A 29 -1.36 19.07 1.43
N GLY A 30 -2.19 18.03 1.28
CA GLY A 30 -3.01 17.80 0.10
C GLY A 30 -2.36 16.96 -1.00
N PHE A 31 -1.22 16.32 -0.73
CA PHE A 31 -0.60 15.39 -1.69
C PHE A 31 -1.25 14.00 -1.62
N SER A 32 -1.47 13.39 -2.78
CA SER A 32 -1.75 11.95 -2.87
C SER A 32 -0.42 11.20 -2.88
N VAL A 33 -0.21 10.28 -1.94
CA VAL A 33 1.03 9.51 -1.82
C VAL A 33 0.79 8.06 -2.25
N VAL A 34 1.68 7.53 -3.10
CA VAL A 34 1.72 6.11 -3.44
C VAL A 34 2.94 5.49 -2.78
N ALA A 35 2.74 4.48 -1.96
CA ALA A 35 3.81 3.82 -1.23
C ALA A 35 3.75 2.29 -1.38
N THR A 36 4.91 1.64 -1.43
CA THR A 36 5.05 0.18 -1.36
C THR A 36 5.62 -0.22 0.01
N ALA A 37 5.29 -1.44 0.45
CA ALA A 37 5.82 -1.99 1.69
C ALA A 37 5.82 -3.52 1.64
N GLY A 38 6.72 -4.14 2.41
CA GLY A 38 6.79 -5.60 2.56
C GLY A 38 6.68 -6.11 4.00
N SER A 39 6.75 -5.23 5.01
CA SER A 39 6.82 -5.66 6.42
C SER A 39 5.46 -6.02 7.02
N PRO A 40 5.34 -7.16 7.74
CA PRO A 40 4.18 -7.46 8.58
C PRO A 40 3.98 -6.45 9.73
N ALA A 41 5.03 -5.71 10.10
CA ALA A 41 4.99 -4.69 11.15
C ALA A 41 4.73 -3.28 10.59
N LEU A 42 4.22 -3.16 9.36
CA LEU A 42 4.05 -1.88 8.66
C LEU A 42 3.40 -0.79 9.51
N MET A 43 2.31 -1.11 10.24
CA MET A 43 1.62 -0.15 11.11
C MET A 43 2.48 0.38 12.27
N GLN A 44 3.48 -0.39 12.72
CA GLN A 44 4.41 0.02 13.77
C GLN A 44 5.60 0.81 13.21
N ARG A 45 5.90 0.67 11.91
CA ARG A 45 7.09 1.28 11.29
C ARG A 45 6.82 2.67 10.70
N THR A 46 5.59 2.97 10.28
CA THR A 46 5.30 4.27 9.66
C THR A 46 3.89 4.79 10.00
N PRO A 47 3.76 6.07 10.42
CA PRO A 47 2.45 6.70 10.61
C PRO A 47 1.63 6.78 9.32
N LEU A 48 2.29 6.83 8.15
CA LEU A 48 1.65 6.84 6.84
C LEU A 48 0.76 5.59 6.62
N ALA A 49 1.15 4.45 7.19
CA ALA A 49 0.37 3.22 7.09
C ALA A 49 -0.95 3.31 7.86
N SER A 50 -0.98 4.01 8.99
CA SER A 50 -2.23 4.26 9.73
C SER A 50 -3.20 5.12 8.91
N LEU A 51 -2.68 6.18 8.26
CA LEU A 51 -3.46 7.02 7.35
C LEU A 51 -4.00 6.21 6.17
N ALA A 52 -3.15 5.42 5.51
CA ALA A 52 -3.54 4.60 4.36
C ALA A 52 -4.58 3.53 4.74
N GLY A 53 -4.42 2.86 5.90
CA GLY A 53 -5.37 1.87 6.40
C GLY A 53 -6.77 2.46 6.63
N ASN A 54 -6.85 3.67 7.18
CA ASN A 54 -8.13 4.37 7.39
C ASN A 54 -8.84 4.75 6.08
N HIS A 55 -8.10 4.94 4.98
CA HIS A 55 -8.67 5.17 3.65
C HIS A 55 -9.25 3.89 3.02
N GLY A 56 -8.80 2.71 3.44
CA GLY A 56 -9.36 1.42 3.01
C GLY A 56 -9.19 1.11 1.51
N THR A 57 -8.26 1.78 0.82
CA THR A 57 -7.97 1.59 -0.61
C THR A 57 -6.51 1.24 -0.82
N GLY A 58 -6.22 0.23 -1.63
CA GLY A 58 -4.84 -0.20 -1.90
C GLY A 58 -4.73 -1.46 -2.74
N LEU A 59 -3.51 -1.92 -2.93
CA LEU A 59 -3.18 -3.14 -3.66
C LEU A 59 -2.42 -4.09 -2.75
N LEU A 60 -2.81 -5.37 -2.76
CA LEU A 60 -2.02 -6.46 -2.21
C LEU A 60 -1.43 -7.25 -3.38
N LEU A 61 -0.10 -7.32 -3.46
CA LEU A 61 0.58 -8.14 -4.45
C LEU A 61 0.44 -9.63 -4.07
N GLY A 62 0.45 -10.52 -5.06
CA GLY A 62 0.10 -11.93 -4.91
C GLY A 62 0.99 -12.69 -3.93
N ASN A 63 2.24 -12.25 -3.73
CA ASN A 63 3.14 -12.82 -2.73
C ASN A 63 2.81 -12.39 -1.28
N ALA A 64 1.87 -11.48 -1.08
CA ALA A 64 1.46 -11.06 0.26
C ALA A 64 0.71 -12.19 0.98
N PRO A 65 0.99 -12.43 2.28
CA PRO A 65 0.25 -13.41 3.05
C PRO A 65 -1.22 -12.97 3.21
N PRO A 66 -2.19 -13.88 3.35
CA PRO A 66 -3.60 -13.51 3.55
C PRO A 66 -3.82 -12.56 4.75
N ALA A 67 -3.00 -12.66 5.80
CA ALA A 67 -3.03 -11.77 6.96
C ALA A 67 -2.69 -10.30 6.62
N ALA A 68 -2.00 -10.04 5.50
CA ALA A 68 -1.75 -8.67 5.04
C ALA A 68 -3.05 -7.95 4.65
N ALA A 69 -4.12 -8.69 4.31
CA ALA A 69 -5.42 -8.10 4.00
C ALA A 69 -6.15 -7.52 5.23
N ASP A 70 -5.76 -7.96 6.43
CA ASP A 70 -6.30 -7.42 7.68
C ASP A 70 -5.93 -5.93 7.83
N PHE A 71 -4.84 -5.48 7.20
CA PHE A 71 -4.48 -4.05 7.09
C PHE A 71 -5.60 -3.20 6.46
N PHE A 72 -6.34 -3.77 5.50
CA PHE A 72 -7.46 -3.11 4.82
C PHE A 72 -8.83 -3.55 5.36
N GLY A 73 -8.87 -4.35 6.44
CA GLY A 73 -10.11 -4.85 7.01
C GLY A 73 -10.87 -5.84 6.13
N VAL A 74 -10.20 -6.49 5.17
CA VAL A 74 -10.82 -7.48 4.28
C VAL A 74 -10.17 -8.85 4.42
N ARG A 75 -10.85 -9.89 3.93
CA ARG A 75 -10.30 -11.25 3.83
C ARG A 75 -10.08 -11.59 2.36
N ILE A 76 -8.94 -12.18 2.06
CA ILE A 76 -8.60 -12.68 0.73
C ILE A 76 -8.27 -14.17 0.79
N ALA A 77 -8.58 -14.90 -0.28
CA ALA A 77 -8.14 -16.28 -0.42
C ALA A 77 -6.64 -16.31 -0.75
N ALA A 78 -5.94 -17.32 -0.24
CA ALA A 78 -4.57 -17.61 -0.66
C ALA A 78 -4.58 -18.20 -2.07
N GLU A 79 -3.76 -17.65 -2.96
CA GLU A 79 -3.40 -18.28 -4.24
C GLU A 79 -2.06 -18.98 -4.07
N GLN A 80 -1.97 -20.25 -4.47
CA GLN A 80 -0.69 -20.98 -4.40
C GLN A 80 0.20 -20.56 -5.56
N ALA A 81 1.42 -20.12 -5.25
CA ALA A 81 2.44 -19.71 -6.23
C ALA A 81 1.92 -18.72 -7.30
N PRO A 82 1.39 -17.55 -6.89
CA PRO A 82 0.84 -16.59 -7.84
C PRO A 82 1.95 -16.04 -8.76
N PRO A 83 1.67 -15.81 -10.05
CA PRO A 83 2.67 -15.24 -10.96
C PRO A 83 3.03 -13.81 -10.55
N PRO A 84 4.24 -13.31 -10.89
CA PRO A 84 4.60 -11.91 -10.69
C PRO A 84 3.55 -10.98 -11.29
N GLY A 85 3.24 -9.89 -10.59
CA GLY A 85 2.20 -8.94 -10.98
C GLY A 85 0.76 -9.36 -10.66
N ARG A 86 0.52 -10.59 -10.17
CA ARG A 86 -0.78 -10.93 -9.55
C ARG A 86 -1.02 -9.96 -8.39
N ALA A 87 -2.23 -9.43 -8.28
CA ALA A 87 -2.61 -8.55 -7.19
C ALA A 87 -4.11 -8.65 -6.86
N VAL A 88 -4.49 -8.12 -5.70
CA VAL A 88 -5.87 -7.84 -5.31
C VAL A 88 -5.99 -6.34 -5.08
N LEU A 89 -6.87 -5.68 -5.84
CA LEU A 89 -7.30 -4.31 -5.56
C LEU A 89 -8.35 -4.35 -4.46
N ILE A 90 -8.15 -3.50 -3.45
CA ILE A 90 -9.12 -3.19 -2.41
C ILE A 90 -9.59 -1.76 -2.62
N GLU A 91 -10.90 -1.57 -2.72
CA GLU A 91 -11.52 -0.25 -2.86
C GLU A 91 -12.87 -0.27 -2.16
N ASN A 92 -13.06 0.61 -1.17
CA ASN A 92 -14.30 0.72 -0.39
C ASN A 92 -14.78 -0.64 0.18
N GLY A 93 -13.85 -1.44 0.70
CA GLY A 93 -14.13 -2.77 1.26
C GLY A 93 -14.44 -3.86 0.23
N ARG A 94 -14.40 -3.55 -1.07
CA ARG A 94 -14.58 -4.53 -2.16
C ARG A 94 -13.22 -4.99 -2.67
N THR A 95 -13.12 -6.26 -3.04
CA THR A 95 -11.90 -6.86 -3.58
C THR A 95 -12.06 -7.23 -5.05
N ARG A 96 -10.99 -7.09 -5.84
CA ARG A 96 -10.91 -7.51 -7.24
C ARG A 96 -9.53 -8.06 -7.56
N SER A 97 -9.44 -9.28 -8.07
CA SER A 97 -8.19 -9.85 -8.58
C SER A 97 -7.75 -9.14 -9.86
N LEU A 98 -6.46 -8.80 -9.94
CA LEU A 98 -5.82 -8.12 -11.05
C LEU A 98 -4.54 -8.84 -11.49
N GLN A 99 -4.10 -8.53 -12.71
CA GLN A 99 -2.75 -8.82 -13.20
C GLN A 99 -2.14 -7.47 -13.62
N ILE A 100 -1.16 -7.00 -12.86
CA ILE A 100 -0.43 -5.75 -13.12
C ILE A 100 0.47 -5.99 -14.34
N ALA A 101 0.49 -5.02 -15.26
CA ALA A 101 1.39 -5.04 -16.41
C ALA A 101 2.85 -4.97 -15.95
N ALA A 102 3.73 -5.68 -16.64
CA ALA A 102 5.16 -5.47 -16.46
C ALA A 102 5.56 -4.12 -17.05
N PRO A 103 6.53 -3.40 -16.43
CA PRO A 103 7.15 -2.26 -17.10
C PRO A 103 7.83 -2.75 -18.40
N GLY A 104 7.71 -1.95 -19.45
CA GLY A 104 8.33 -2.22 -20.76
C GLY A 104 9.82 -1.88 -20.81
#